data_AF-A0A7V3T3F7-F1
#
_entry.id   AF-A0A7V3T3F7-F1
#
_cell.length_a   1.000
_cell.length_b   1.000
_cell.length_c   1.000
_cell.angle_alpha   90.00
_cell.angle_beta   90.00
_cell.angle_gamma   90.00
#
_symmetry.space_group_name_H-M   'P 1'
#
loop_
_entity.id
_entity.type
_entity.pdbx_description
1 polymer ?
#
loop_
_entity_poly.entity_id
_entity_poly.type
_entity_poly.pdbx_seq_one_letter_code
_entity_poly.pdbx_strand_id
1 'polypeptide(L)'
;MDTYDVDALAHVQGYLLAAGFDTDALQLAEHFLQVQRQDTDLMPYVVPEQASLVFNLRVGQALQAAPAHAASPEAIAAQLLRGIDAEIDRDYALVSAEIITGRAPAPPWSLEQFNLVKGDVRKDPQARQDCLRLFGARVWVAQEAWQLEGRPPGSALYGLSMLVQAAHERQGQRSRQAKGTGANLLNYLQPTGLEQWILQSCPGLIGVNVPRACLFLQAFEILTQFALRHQLIPSGQAQQTAGELARLRQELAQL
;
A
#
# COMPACT_ATOMS: atom_id res chain seq x y z
N MET A 1 -18.18 -27.12 8.25
CA MET A 1 -17.95 -25.97 7.37
C MET A 1 -17.81 -24.79 8.30
N ASP A 2 -16.58 -24.42 8.60
CA ASP A 2 -16.30 -23.25 9.43
C ASP A 2 -16.32 -22.04 8.50
N THR A 3 -17.52 -21.57 8.18
CA THR A 3 -17.70 -20.29 7.49
C THR A 3 -17.26 -19.19 8.44
N TYR A 4 -16.08 -18.62 8.22
CA TYR A 4 -15.58 -17.49 8.99
C TYR A 4 -16.02 -16.18 8.33
N ASP A 5 -16.18 -15.15 9.15
CA ASP A 5 -16.60 -13.82 8.70
C ASP A 5 -15.39 -13.07 8.12
N VAL A 6 -15.41 -12.84 6.80
CA VAL A 6 -14.35 -12.12 6.08
C VAL A 6 -14.22 -10.67 6.56
N ASP A 7 -15.31 -10.03 6.94
CA ASP A 7 -15.29 -8.65 7.45
C ASP A 7 -14.62 -8.62 8.83
N ALA A 8 -14.92 -9.61 9.68
CA ALA A 8 -14.24 -9.76 10.97
C ALA A 8 -12.73 -10.01 10.81
N LEU A 9 -12.34 -10.86 9.84
CA LEU A 9 -10.93 -11.11 9.54
C LEU A 9 -10.22 -9.84 9.06
N ALA A 10 -10.80 -9.13 8.08
CA ALA A 10 -10.25 -7.89 7.57
C ALA A 10 -10.11 -6.82 8.67
N HIS A 11 -11.04 -6.79 9.60
CA HIS A 11 -11.01 -5.90 10.76
C HIS A 11 -9.86 -6.24 11.72
N VAL A 12 -9.67 -7.52 12.08
CA VAL A 12 -8.55 -7.97 12.93
C VAL A 12 -7.20 -7.70 12.27
N GLN A 13 -7.07 -8.01 10.98
CA GLN A 13 -5.86 -7.71 10.20
C GLN A 13 -5.58 -6.20 10.19
N GLY A 14 -6.61 -5.38 9.97
CA GLY A 14 -6.49 -3.92 10.04
C GLY A 14 -5.96 -3.43 11.38
N TYR A 15 -6.43 -3.98 12.50
CA TYR A 15 -5.93 -3.64 13.83
C TYR A 15 -4.46 -4.02 14.03
N LEU A 16 -4.09 -5.25 13.65
CA LEU A 16 -2.72 -5.72 13.77
C LEU A 16 -1.76 -4.82 12.99
N LEU A 17 -2.11 -4.54 11.73
CA LEU A 17 -1.34 -3.67 10.86
C LEU A 17 -1.25 -2.24 11.41
N ALA A 18 -2.35 -1.66 11.88
CA ALA A 18 -2.37 -0.30 12.43
C ALA A 18 -1.48 -0.17 13.68
N ALA A 19 -1.36 -1.25 14.45
CA ALA A 19 -0.48 -1.35 15.62
C ALA A 19 0.96 -1.79 15.28
N GLY A 20 1.27 -2.06 14.01
CA GLY A 20 2.61 -2.44 13.55
C GLY A 20 2.97 -3.92 13.73
N PHE A 21 1.98 -4.79 14.00
CA PHE A 21 2.15 -6.24 14.12
C PHE A 21 2.14 -6.93 12.74
N ASP A 22 3.07 -6.55 11.86
CA ASP A 22 3.18 -7.06 10.49
C ASP A 22 3.32 -8.59 10.43
N THR A 23 4.05 -9.19 11.39
CA THR A 23 4.29 -10.64 11.41
C THR A 23 3.04 -11.42 11.78
N ASP A 24 2.32 -10.99 12.83
CA ASP A 24 1.05 -11.60 13.23
C ASP A 24 -0.01 -11.43 12.13
N ALA A 25 -0.07 -10.25 11.51
CA ALA A 25 -0.93 -10.01 10.37
C ALA A 25 -0.62 -10.93 9.19
N LEU A 26 0.66 -11.21 8.91
CA LEU A 26 1.06 -12.12 7.83
C LEU A 26 0.66 -13.56 8.14
N GLN A 27 0.94 -14.05 9.35
CA GLN A 27 0.58 -15.42 9.74
C GLN A 27 -0.93 -15.65 9.62
N LEU A 28 -1.72 -14.68 10.08
CA LEU A 28 -3.17 -14.70 9.97
C LEU A 28 -3.61 -14.68 8.49
N ALA A 29 -3.00 -13.81 7.69
CA ALA A 29 -3.29 -13.68 6.27
C ALA A 29 -3.00 -14.95 5.47
N GLU A 30 -1.86 -15.60 5.72
CA GLU A 30 -1.47 -16.85 5.06
C GLU A 30 -2.36 -18.03 5.46
N HIS A 31 -2.75 -18.10 6.73
CA HIS A 31 -3.67 -19.13 7.22
C HIS A 31 -5.03 -19.05 6.52
N PHE A 32 -5.65 -17.85 6.53
CA PHE A 32 -6.99 -17.68 5.99
C PHE A 32 -7.05 -17.66 4.46
N LEU A 33 -5.95 -17.32 3.76
CA LEU A 33 -5.90 -17.42 2.29
C LEU A 33 -6.18 -18.86 1.80
N GLN A 34 -5.69 -19.87 2.53
CA GLN A 34 -5.96 -21.27 2.17
C GLN A 34 -7.44 -21.63 2.35
N VAL A 35 -8.07 -21.10 3.40
CA VAL A 35 -9.51 -21.29 3.67
C VAL A 35 -10.34 -20.58 2.60
N GLN A 36 -10.00 -19.33 2.26
CA GLN A 36 -10.68 -18.54 1.22
C GLN A 36 -10.74 -19.23 -0.14
N ARG A 37 -9.65 -19.91 -0.52
CA ARG A 37 -9.60 -20.64 -1.79
C ARG A 37 -10.56 -21.82 -1.85
N GLN A 38 -10.95 -22.37 -0.71
CA GLN A 38 -11.94 -23.44 -0.64
C GLN A 38 -13.37 -22.91 -0.82
N ASP A 39 -13.58 -21.61 -0.56
CA ASP A 39 -14.88 -20.92 -0.61
C ASP A 39 -14.96 -19.87 -1.76
N THR A 40 -14.07 -19.97 -2.76
CA THR A 40 -13.90 -18.95 -3.83
C THR A 40 -15.19 -18.64 -4.59
N ASP A 41 -16.12 -19.60 -4.66
CA ASP A 41 -17.40 -19.46 -5.36
C ASP A 41 -18.34 -18.42 -4.72
N LEU A 42 -18.16 -18.11 -3.42
CA LEU A 42 -19.03 -17.16 -2.69
C LEU A 42 -18.50 -15.72 -2.76
N MET A 43 -17.18 -15.53 -2.75
CA MET A 43 -16.53 -14.21 -2.67
C MET A 43 -15.26 -14.15 -3.52
N PRO A 44 -15.38 -14.01 -4.86
CA PRO A 44 -14.25 -14.13 -5.78
C PRO A 44 -13.21 -13.00 -5.68
N TYR A 45 -13.54 -11.90 -5.00
CA TYR A 45 -12.66 -10.74 -4.80
C TYR A 45 -11.72 -10.90 -3.59
N VAL A 46 -12.07 -11.76 -2.63
CA VAL A 46 -11.36 -11.87 -1.34
C VAL A 46 -9.97 -12.49 -1.53
N VAL A 47 -9.86 -13.53 -2.36
CA VAL A 47 -8.58 -14.21 -2.62
C VAL A 47 -7.53 -13.25 -3.21
N PRO A 48 -7.81 -12.47 -4.28
CA PRO A 48 -6.88 -11.44 -4.77
C PRO A 48 -6.47 -10.40 -3.72
N GLU A 49 -7.41 -9.91 -2.91
CA GLU A 49 -7.12 -8.90 -1.88
C GLU A 49 -6.21 -9.46 -0.78
N GLN A 50 -6.52 -10.68 -0.31
CA GLN A 50 -5.72 -11.38 0.68
C GLN A 50 -4.32 -11.71 0.15
N ALA A 51 -4.21 -12.17 -1.10
CA ALA A 51 -2.92 -12.41 -1.75
C ALA A 51 -2.07 -11.14 -1.85
N SER A 52 -2.69 -10.00 -2.17
CA SER A 52 -2.02 -8.69 -2.16
C SER A 52 -1.51 -8.30 -0.77
N LEU A 53 -2.32 -8.54 0.28
CA LEU A 53 -1.87 -8.31 1.67
C LEU A 53 -0.67 -9.19 2.03
N VAL A 54 -0.77 -10.51 1.77
CA VAL A 54 0.33 -11.47 2.00
C VAL A 54 1.60 -11.03 1.27
N PHE A 55 1.48 -10.64 0.01
CA PHE A 55 2.62 -10.19 -0.79
C PHE A 55 3.30 -8.95 -0.19
N ASN A 56 2.54 -7.90 0.13
CA ASN A 56 3.09 -6.67 0.71
C ASN A 56 3.79 -6.95 2.07
N LEU A 57 3.20 -7.80 2.90
CA LEU A 57 3.77 -8.18 4.19
C LEU A 57 5.05 -9.00 4.05
N ARG A 58 5.10 -9.95 3.10
CA ARG A 58 6.33 -10.71 2.80
C ARG A 58 7.45 -9.80 2.28
N VAL A 59 7.12 -8.82 1.43
CA VAL A 59 8.09 -7.81 1.00
C VAL A 59 8.61 -7.03 2.20
N GLY A 60 7.72 -6.60 3.10
CA GLY A 60 8.09 -5.94 4.35
C GLY A 60 9.06 -6.76 5.21
N GLN A 61 8.71 -8.02 5.50
CA GLN A 61 9.59 -8.91 6.27
C GLN A 61 10.95 -9.11 5.60
N ALA A 62 10.98 -9.27 4.27
CA ALA A 62 12.22 -9.43 3.52
C ALA A 62 13.09 -8.16 3.56
N LEU A 63 12.48 -6.96 3.53
CA LEU A 63 13.19 -5.69 3.73
C LEU A 63 13.80 -5.58 5.14
N GLN A 64 13.10 -6.06 6.17
CA GLN A 64 13.59 -6.04 7.56
C GLN A 64 14.69 -7.06 7.82
N ALA A 65 14.61 -8.24 7.22
CA ALA A 65 15.54 -9.34 7.47
C ALA A 65 16.99 -9.02 7.07
N ALA A 66 17.21 -7.93 6.32
CA ALA A 66 18.43 -7.58 5.59
C ALA A 66 18.86 -8.73 4.65
N PRO A 67 19.14 -8.47 3.36
CA PRO A 67 19.56 -9.56 2.50
C PRO A 67 20.86 -10.12 3.04
N ALA A 68 20.91 -11.44 3.24
CA ALA A 68 22.16 -12.13 2.99
C ALA A 68 22.50 -11.80 1.53
N HIS A 69 23.51 -10.95 1.28
CA HIS A 69 23.97 -10.51 -0.05
C HIS A 69 24.21 -11.67 -1.05
N ALA A 70 24.16 -12.92 -0.58
CA ALA A 70 24.27 -14.15 -1.34
C ALA A 70 23.01 -14.59 -2.11
N ALA A 71 21.78 -14.16 -1.73
CA ALA A 71 20.57 -14.62 -2.41
C ALA A 71 20.36 -13.89 -3.76
N SER A 72 19.99 -14.63 -4.82
CA SER A 72 19.66 -14.01 -6.11
C SER A 72 18.25 -13.39 -6.07
N PRO A 73 17.97 -12.31 -6.83
CA PRO A 73 16.64 -11.71 -6.93
C PRO A 73 15.57 -12.72 -7.32
N GLU A 74 15.88 -13.68 -8.19
CA GLU A 74 14.94 -14.71 -8.62
C GLU A 74 14.55 -15.63 -7.47
N ALA A 75 15.50 -15.98 -6.60
CA ALA A 75 15.23 -16.80 -5.43
C ALA A 75 14.33 -16.07 -4.43
N ILE A 76 14.59 -14.78 -4.20
CA ILE A 76 13.73 -13.94 -3.34
C ILE A 76 12.35 -13.77 -3.96
N ALA A 77 12.25 -13.46 -5.25
CA ALA A 77 10.96 -13.33 -5.94
C ALA A 77 10.13 -14.62 -5.86
N ALA A 78 10.76 -15.78 -6.04
CA ALA A 78 10.08 -17.08 -5.89
C ALA A 78 9.60 -17.33 -4.45
N GLN A 79 10.34 -16.86 -3.44
CA GLN A 79 9.90 -16.92 -2.04
C GLN A 79 8.69 -16.01 -1.79
N LEU A 80 8.74 -14.77 -2.28
CA LEU A 80 7.63 -13.81 -2.14
C LEU A 80 6.33 -14.36 -2.76
N LEU A 81 6.42 -15.03 -3.91
CA LEU A 81 5.28 -15.56 -4.65
C LEU A 81 4.77 -16.92 -4.16
N ARG A 82 5.44 -17.58 -3.22
CA ARG A 82 5.10 -18.96 -2.83
C ARG A 82 3.63 -19.09 -2.42
N GLY A 83 2.84 -19.79 -3.23
CA GLY A 83 1.43 -20.02 -2.98
C GLY A 83 0.50 -18.84 -3.30
N ILE A 84 0.97 -17.79 -3.98
CA ILE A 84 0.19 -16.63 -4.46
C ILE A 84 0.54 -16.24 -5.91
N ASP A 85 1.21 -17.13 -6.64
CA ASP A 85 1.69 -16.89 -8.00
C ASP A 85 0.58 -16.81 -9.05
N ALA A 86 -0.63 -17.28 -8.73
CA ALA A 86 -1.81 -17.13 -9.57
C ALA A 86 -2.42 -15.72 -9.50
N GLU A 87 -2.26 -15.03 -8.36
CA GLU A 87 -2.87 -13.72 -8.09
C GLU A 87 -1.90 -12.55 -8.28
N ILE A 88 -0.60 -12.78 -8.08
CA ILE A 88 0.43 -11.73 -8.13
C ILE A 88 1.35 -11.96 -9.34
N ASP A 89 1.42 -10.96 -10.23
CA ASP A 89 2.31 -11.01 -11.38
C ASP A 89 3.79 -11.02 -10.94
N ARG A 90 4.57 -11.89 -11.56
CA ARG A 90 5.97 -12.14 -11.25
C ARG A 90 6.84 -10.89 -11.31
N ASP A 91 6.52 -9.93 -12.17
CA ASP A 91 7.32 -8.71 -12.32
C ASP A 91 7.31 -7.86 -11.05
N TYR A 92 6.20 -7.83 -10.29
CA TYR A 92 6.17 -7.14 -9.00
C TYR A 92 7.14 -7.78 -8.01
N ALA A 93 7.17 -9.12 -7.95
CA ALA A 93 8.08 -9.84 -7.07
C ALA A 93 9.54 -9.65 -7.46
N LEU A 94 9.85 -9.60 -8.76
CA LEU A 94 11.20 -9.30 -9.25
C LEU A 94 11.62 -7.87 -8.90
N VAL A 95 10.76 -6.87 -9.12
CA VAL A 95 11.04 -5.48 -8.73
C VAL A 95 11.31 -5.39 -7.22
N SER A 96 10.47 -6.00 -6.38
CA SER A 96 10.72 -6.05 -4.93
C SER A 96 12.03 -6.75 -4.60
N ALA A 97 12.33 -7.88 -5.22
CA ALA A 97 13.53 -8.65 -4.95
C ALA A 97 14.83 -7.90 -5.32
N GLU A 98 14.84 -7.18 -6.44
CA GLU A 98 15.97 -6.33 -6.84
C GLU A 98 16.22 -5.21 -5.82
N ILE A 99 15.15 -4.59 -5.30
CA ILE A 99 15.25 -3.56 -4.25
C ILE A 99 15.72 -4.18 -2.92
N ILE A 100 15.10 -5.28 -2.50
CA ILE A 100 15.45 -6.01 -1.27
C ILE A 100 16.93 -6.34 -1.31
N THR A 101 17.42 -7.01 -2.36
CA THR A 101 18.81 -7.44 -2.50
C THR A 101 19.82 -6.31 -2.72
N GLY A 102 19.36 -5.06 -2.82
CA GLY A 102 20.22 -3.88 -3.05
C GLY A 102 20.82 -3.81 -4.45
N ARG A 103 20.26 -4.55 -5.42
CA ARG A 103 20.73 -4.59 -6.81
C ARG A 103 20.04 -3.55 -7.69
N ALA A 104 18.82 -3.15 -7.34
CA ALA A 104 18.21 -1.95 -7.89
C ALA A 104 18.77 -0.72 -7.15
N PRO A 105 19.37 0.27 -7.85
CA PRO A 105 19.66 1.55 -7.23
C PRO A 105 18.37 2.31 -6.95
N ALA A 106 18.38 3.16 -5.92
CA ALA A 106 17.30 4.10 -5.70
C ALA A 106 17.16 5.02 -6.94
N PRO A 107 15.94 5.23 -7.46
CA PRO A 107 15.75 6.10 -8.61
C PRO A 107 16.07 7.56 -8.24
N PRO A 108 16.44 8.41 -9.21
CA PRO A 108 16.45 9.85 -8.98
C PRO A 108 15.01 10.30 -8.69
N TRP A 109 14.77 10.72 -7.45
CA TRP A 109 13.43 11.09 -7.01
C TRP A 109 12.92 12.30 -7.78
N SER A 110 11.79 12.10 -8.44
CA SER A 110 11.11 13.12 -9.23
C SER A 110 9.60 12.92 -9.12
N LEU A 111 8.84 13.95 -9.49
CA LEU A 111 7.37 13.84 -9.54
C LEU A 111 6.91 12.67 -10.41
N GLU A 112 7.62 12.39 -11.52
CA GLU A 112 7.24 11.34 -12.47
C GLU A 112 7.21 9.94 -11.85
N GLN A 113 8.02 9.69 -10.82
CA GLN A 113 8.01 8.43 -10.06
C GLN A 113 6.69 8.16 -9.32
N PHE A 114 5.84 9.19 -9.20
CA PHE A 114 4.54 9.12 -8.54
C PHE A 114 3.37 9.35 -9.49
N ASN A 115 3.62 9.36 -10.81
CA ASN A 115 2.53 9.43 -11.78
C ASN A 115 1.61 8.22 -11.65
N LEU A 116 0.30 8.47 -11.59
CA LEU A 116 -0.73 7.44 -11.60
C LEU A 116 -0.80 6.78 -12.98
N VAL A 117 -1.01 5.47 -12.99
CA VAL A 117 -1.09 4.68 -14.23
C VAL A 117 -2.30 5.11 -15.04
N LYS A 118 -2.10 5.28 -16.35
CA LYS A 118 -3.17 5.53 -17.32
C LYS A 118 -3.25 4.35 -18.28
N GLY A 119 -4.45 4.00 -18.73
CA GLY A 119 -4.65 2.90 -19.67
C GLY A 119 -4.87 1.54 -18.98
N ASP A 120 -5.05 0.51 -19.80
CA ASP A 120 -5.30 -0.86 -19.35
C ASP A 120 -3.96 -1.61 -19.26
N VAL A 121 -3.52 -1.90 -18.03
CA VAL A 121 -2.26 -2.63 -17.73
C VAL A 121 -2.17 -3.98 -18.45
N ARG A 122 -3.30 -4.60 -18.80
CA ARG A 122 -3.33 -5.88 -19.51
C ARG A 122 -3.08 -5.76 -21.01
N LYS A 123 -3.23 -4.55 -21.57
CA LYS A 123 -3.19 -4.31 -23.03
C LYS A 123 -2.11 -3.33 -23.45
N ASP A 124 -1.67 -2.46 -22.54
CA ASP A 124 -0.70 -1.42 -22.81
C ASP A 124 0.62 -1.71 -22.06
N PRO A 125 1.70 -2.05 -22.79
CA PRO A 125 3.03 -2.25 -22.21
C PRO A 125 3.52 -1.04 -21.40
N GLN A 126 3.19 0.19 -21.82
CA GLN A 126 3.57 1.39 -21.10
C GLN A 126 2.81 1.50 -19.78
N ALA A 127 1.51 1.20 -19.77
CA ALA A 127 0.72 1.15 -18.53
C ALA A 127 1.26 0.11 -17.55
N ARG A 128 1.72 -1.05 -18.05
CA ARG A 128 2.41 -2.07 -17.23
C ARG A 128 3.71 -1.53 -16.64
N GLN A 129 4.56 -0.91 -17.46
CA GLN A 129 5.81 -0.32 -16.99
C GLN A 129 5.57 0.78 -15.94
N ASP A 130 4.59 1.65 -16.16
CA ASP A 130 4.21 2.70 -15.21
C ASP A 130 3.70 2.11 -13.89
N CYS A 131 2.98 0.98 -13.94
CA CYS A 131 2.50 0.29 -12.75
C CYS A 131 3.66 -0.30 -11.94
N LEU A 132 4.63 -0.95 -12.60
CA LEU A 132 5.83 -1.48 -11.97
C LEU A 132 6.70 -0.36 -11.38
N ARG A 133 6.84 0.76 -12.09
CA ARG A 133 7.53 1.96 -11.58
C ARG A 133 6.88 2.48 -10.30
N LEU A 134 5.56 2.71 -10.33
CA LEU A 134 4.83 3.23 -9.17
C LEU A 134 4.85 2.24 -8.00
N PHE A 135 4.81 0.93 -8.27
CA PHE A 135 5.01 -0.09 -7.26
C PHE A 135 6.41 -0.06 -6.65
N GLY A 136 7.46 -0.06 -7.48
CA GLY A 136 8.85 0.03 -7.00
C GLY A 136 9.10 1.28 -6.16
N ALA A 137 8.53 2.43 -6.56
CA ALA A 137 8.57 3.66 -5.76
C ALA A 137 7.96 3.45 -4.36
N ARG A 138 6.82 2.76 -4.25
CA ARG A 138 6.21 2.45 -2.93
C ARG A 138 7.09 1.54 -2.07
N VAL A 139 7.74 0.55 -2.67
CA VAL A 139 8.67 -0.35 -1.94
C VAL A 139 9.83 0.45 -1.35
N TRP A 140 10.42 1.36 -2.13
CA TRP A 140 11.46 2.27 -1.64
C TRP A 140 10.98 3.23 -0.55
N VAL A 141 9.79 3.82 -0.71
CA VAL A 141 9.20 4.71 0.30
C VAL A 141 9.00 3.94 1.62
N ALA A 142 8.49 2.72 1.56
CA ALA A 142 8.31 1.86 2.73
C ALA A 142 9.65 1.48 3.39
N GLN A 143 10.67 1.13 2.58
CA GLN A 143 12.01 0.84 3.07
C GLN A 143 12.65 2.05 3.77
N GLU A 144 12.52 3.24 3.19
CA GLU A 144 13.06 4.47 3.79
C GLU A 144 12.33 4.81 5.10
N ALA A 145 11.00 4.69 5.13
CA ALA A 145 10.23 4.90 6.35
C ALA A 145 10.62 3.92 7.47
N TRP A 146 10.94 2.68 7.12
CA TRP A 146 11.51 1.73 8.07
C TRP A 146 12.88 2.19 8.58
N GLN A 147 13.80 2.51 7.68
CA GLN A 147 15.18 2.85 8.03
C GLN A 147 15.32 4.16 8.82
N LEU A 148 14.47 5.15 8.53
CA LEU A 148 14.57 6.48 9.13
C LEU A 148 13.60 6.70 10.30
N GLU A 149 12.43 6.05 10.28
CA GLU A 149 11.34 6.32 11.23
C GLU A 149 10.91 5.06 12.01
N GLY A 150 11.51 3.90 11.74
CA GLY A 150 11.15 2.64 12.42
C GLY A 150 9.75 2.13 12.07
N ARG A 151 9.14 2.62 10.98
CA ARG A 151 7.81 2.18 10.53
C ARG A 151 7.89 0.77 9.95
N PRO A 152 7.08 -0.20 10.40
CA PRO A 152 7.11 -1.54 9.81
C PRO A 152 6.82 -1.48 8.30
N PRO A 153 7.71 -2.00 7.44
CA PRO A 153 7.64 -1.76 6.01
C PRO A 153 6.49 -2.52 5.33
N GLY A 154 5.97 -3.60 5.92
CA GLY A 154 4.83 -4.34 5.38
C GLY A 154 3.54 -3.55 5.50
N SER A 155 3.22 -3.06 6.70
CA SER A 155 2.08 -2.15 6.93
C SER A 155 2.22 -0.84 6.16
N ALA A 156 3.42 -0.26 6.11
CA ALA A 156 3.70 0.93 5.29
C ALA A 156 3.38 0.69 3.81
N LEU A 157 3.89 -0.40 3.23
CA LEU A 157 3.68 -0.74 1.82
C LEU A 157 2.20 -1.05 1.53
N TYR A 158 1.53 -1.76 2.42
CA TYR A 158 0.10 -2.04 2.30
C TYR A 158 -0.74 -0.75 2.35
N GLY A 159 -0.48 0.13 3.31
CA GLY A 159 -1.14 1.43 3.41
C GLY A 159 -0.90 2.32 2.18
N LEU A 160 0.33 2.34 1.64
CA LEU A 160 0.64 3.04 0.39
C LEU A 160 -0.12 2.45 -0.81
N SER A 161 -0.37 1.13 -0.80
CA SER A 161 -1.20 0.47 -1.82
C SER A 161 -2.65 0.92 -1.74
N MET A 162 -3.21 1.02 -0.53
CA MET A 162 -4.54 1.57 -0.30
C MET A 162 -4.66 3.02 -0.79
N LEU A 163 -3.64 3.84 -0.54
CA LEU A 163 -3.59 5.23 -1.01
C LEU A 163 -3.64 5.33 -2.54
N VAL A 164 -2.87 4.49 -3.25
CA VAL A 164 -2.87 4.43 -4.73
C VAL A 164 -4.24 4.00 -5.26
N GLN A 165 -4.84 2.96 -4.67
CA GLN A 165 -6.18 2.51 -5.05
C GLN A 165 -7.21 3.63 -4.89
N ALA A 166 -7.22 4.27 -3.72
CA ALA A 166 -8.12 5.37 -3.42
C ALA A 166 -7.93 6.57 -4.37
N ALA A 167 -6.70 6.83 -4.81
CA ALA A 167 -6.40 7.88 -5.79
C ALA A 167 -6.95 7.53 -7.19
N HIS A 168 -6.84 6.27 -7.61
CA HIS A 168 -7.42 5.79 -8.87
C HIS A 168 -8.95 5.85 -8.86
N GLU A 169 -9.60 5.43 -7.78
CA GLU A 169 -11.06 5.52 -7.62
C GLU A 169 -11.55 6.97 -7.76
N ARG A 170 -10.87 7.90 -7.08
CA ARG A 170 -11.19 9.33 -7.15
C ARG A 170 -10.94 9.94 -8.53
N GLN A 171 -9.87 9.51 -9.22
CA GLN A 171 -9.60 9.92 -10.60
C GLN A 171 -10.69 9.41 -11.56
N GLY A 172 -11.17 8.18 -11.38
CA GLY A 172 -12.27 7.60 -12.16
C GLY A 172 -13.60 8.34 -11.94
N GLN A 173 -13.87 8.82 -10.73
CA GLN A 173 -15.04 9.64 -10.43
C GLN A 173 -14.94 11.05 -11.02
N ARG A 174 -13.76 11.70 -10.95
CA ARG A 174 -13.54 13.06 -11.46
C ARG A 174 -13.43 13.17 -12.98
N SER A 175 -12.92 12.15 -13.66
CA SER A 175 -12.85 12.14 -15.14
C SER A 175 -14.23 12.21 -15.80
N ARG A 176 -15.29 11.86 -15.06
CA ARG A 176 -16.70 12.04 -15.46
C ARG A 176 -17.21 13.47 -15.29
N GLN A 177 -16.49 14.37 -14.59
CA GLN A 177 -16.99 15.70 -14.21
C GLN A 177 -16.08 16.90 -14.51
N ALA A 178 -14.74 16.79 -14.63
CA ALA A 178 -13.87 17.90 -15.09
C ALA A 178 -12.42 17.47 -15.42
N LYS A 179 -11.79 18.15 -16.39
CA LYS A 179 -10.34 18.10 -16.68
C LYS A 179 -9.60 19.05 -15.73
N GLY A 180 -8.62 18.60 -14.96
CA GLY A 180 -7.67 19.56 -14.38
C GLY A 180 -6.75 19.10 -13.26
N THR A 181 -7.06 18.05 -12.49
CA THR A 181 -6.19 17.63 -11.39
C THR A 181 -6.03 16.11 -11.34
N GLY A 182 -4.78 15.65 -11.23
CA GLY A 182 -4.46 14.34 -10.65
C GLY A 182 -4.06 13.25 -11.64
N ALA A 183 -2.94 13.43 -12.34
CA ALA A 183 -2.19 12.30 -12.91
C ALA A 183 -1.00 11.89 -12.00
N ASN A 184 -0.97 12.35 -10.75
CA ASN A 184 0.14 12.14 -9.82
C ASN A 184 -0.37 11.92 -8.39
N LEU A 185 0.18 10.93 -7.70
CA LEU A 185 -0.20 10.54 -6.34
C LEU A 185 0.07 11.66 -5.33
N LEU A 186 1.15 12.44 -5.50
CA LEU A 186 1.52 13.51 -4.56
C LEU A 186 0.53 14.68 -4.58
N ASN A 187 -0.23 14.84 -5.66
CA ASN A 187 -1.31 15.84 -5.72
C ASN A 187 -2.45 15.55 -4.75
N TYR A 188 -2.54 14.32 -4.25
CA TYR A 188 -3.53 13.91 -3.26
C TYR A 188 -3.06 14.14 -1.81
N LEU A 189 -1.82 14.58 -1.59
CA LEU A 189 -1.29 14.90 -0.25
C LEU A 189 -1.76 16.26 0.31
N GLN A 190 -2.81 16.83 -0.28
CA GLN A 190 -3.35 18.10 0.18
C GLN A 190 -4.18 17.88 1.46
N PRO A 191 -4.05 18.76 2.47
CA PRO A 191 -4.84 18.64 3.70
C PRO A 191 -6.33 18.81 3.42
N THR A 192 -6.68 19.69 2.48
CA THR A 192 -8.07 20.01 2.15
C THR A 192 -8.80 18.79 1.58
N GLY A 193 -9.85 18.36 2.29
CA GLY A 193 -10.69 17.23 1.87
C GLY A 193 -10.10 15.86 2.18
N LEU A 194 -9.07 15.79 3.04
CA LEU A 194 -8.52 14.53 3.56
C LEU A 194 -9.57 13.76 4.39
N GLU A 195 -10.29 14.45 5.27
CA GLU A 195 -11.38 13.85 6.05
C GLU A 195 -12.42 13.15 5.16
N GLN A 196 -12.93 13.88 4.17
CA GLN A 196 -13.88 13.32 3.20
C GLN A 196 -13.29 12.12 2.45
N TRP A 197 -11.98 12.15 2.18
CA TRP A 197 -11.31 11.04 1.51
C TRP A 197 -11.26 9.79 2.39
N ILE A 198 -10.98 9.94 3.69
CA ILE A 198 -11.03 8.84 4.66
C ILE A 198 -12.43 8.24 4.73
N LEU A 199 -13.47 9.08 4.86
CA LEU A 199 -14.86 8.64 4.92
C LEU A 199 -15.25 7.81 3.69
N GLN A 200 -14.72 8.17 2.51
CA GLN A 200 -15.01 7.47 1.25
C GLN A 200 -14.19 6.19 1.06
N SER A 201 -12.93 6.19 1.50
CA SER A 201 -11.98 5.10 1.24
C SER A 201 -11.85 4.08 2.38
N CYS A 202 -12.41 4.40 3.55
CA CYS A 202 -12.40 3.53 4.73
C CYS A 202 -13.81 3.28 5.30
N PRO A 203 -14.79 2.83 4.49
CA PRO A 203 -16.12 2.54 5.00
C PRO A 203 -16.08 1.40 6.01
N GLY A 204 -16.79 1.56 7.13
CA GLY A 204 -17.10 0.48 8.07
C GLY A 204 -18.58 0.10 7.99
N LEU A 205 -18.97 -0.96 8.72
CA LEU A 205 -20.37 -1.38 8.84
C LEU A 205 -21.25 -0.27 9.43
N ILE A 206 -20.70 0.47 10.41
CA ILE A 206 -21.31 1.67 10.99
C ILE A 206 -20.23 2.77 10.97
N GLY A 207 -20.33 3.70 10.02
CA GLY A 207 -19.40 4.82 9.91
C GLY A 207 -18.06 4.45 9.29
N VAL A 208 -16.97 4.73 10.02
CA VAL A 208 -15.58 4.58 9.51
C VAL A 208 -14.95 3.32 10.07
N ASN A 209 -14.27 2.56 9.23
CA ASN A 209 -13.39 1.48 9.67
C ASN A 209 -12.13 2.12 10.30
N VAL A 210 -12.15 2.30 11.62
CA VAL A 210 -11.09 3.00 12.38
C VAL A 210 -9.69 2.40 12.12
N PRO A 211 -9.46 1.07 12.20
CA PRO A 211 -8.15 0.51 11.89
C PRO A 211 -7.65 0.84 10.48
N ARG A 212 -8.54 0.72 9.48
CA ARG A 212 -8.23 1.05 8.08
C ARG A 212 -7.92 2.53 7.91
N ALA A 213 -8.68 3.41 8.59
CA ALA A 213 -8.43 4.85 8.60
C ALA A 213 -7.08 5.18 9.25
N CYS A 214 -6.72 4.55 10.37
CA CYS A 214 -5.42 4.71 11.00
C CYS A 214 -4.27 4.33 10.05
N LEU A 215 -4.37 3.18 9.36
CA LEU A 215 -3.41 2.77 8.34
C LEU A 215 -3.32 3.76 7.18
N PHE A 216 -4.47 4.24 6.70
CA PHE A 216 -4.53 5.22 5.63
C PHE A 216 -3.83 6.52 6.03
N LEU A 217 -4.05 7.01 7.25
CA LEU A 217 -3.37 8.18 7.79
C LEU A 217 -1.87 7.97 8.00
N GLN A 218 -1.44 6.78 8.41
CA GLN A 218 -0.01 6.44 8.53
C GLN A 218 0.66 6.44 7.14
N ALA A 219 0.04 5.84 6.13
CA ALA A 219 0.56 5.85 4.76
C ALA A 219 0.67 7.27 4.19
N PHE A 220 -0.32 8.11 4.49
CA PHE A 220 -0.31 9.53 4.15
C PHE A 220 0.87 10.29 4.75
N GLU A 221 1.11 10.09 6.05
CA GLU A 221 2.24 10.67 6.76
C GLU A 221 3.57 10.19 6.16
N ILE A 222 3.73 8.90 5.95
CA ILE A 222 4.93 8.29 5.35
C ILE A 222 5.22 8.93 3.99
N LEU A 223 4.22 9.01 3.10
CA LEU A 223 4.41 9.59 1.78
C LEU A 223 4.68 11.10 1.83
N THR A 224 4.08 11.83 2.77
CA THR A 224 4.31 13.27 2.98
C THR A 224 5.72 13.54 3.46
N GLN A 225 6.21 12.78 4.45
CA GLN A 225 7.56 12.93 4.98
C GLN A 225 8.61 12.57 3.93
N PHE A 226 8.39 11.48 3.19
CA PHE A 226 9.23 11.11 2.07
C PHE A 226 9.28 12.23 1.00
N ALA A 227 8.12 12.73 0.57
CA ALA A 227 8.03 13.78 -0.43
C ALA A 227 8.70 15.09 0.04
N LEU A 228 8.60 15.42 1.33
CA LEU A 228 9.29 16.57 1.91
C LEU A 228 10.82 16.39 1.88
N ARG A 229 11.33 15.24 2.34
CA ARG A 229 12.77 14.93 2.37
C ARG A 229 13.42 15.04 0.99
N HIS A 230 12.70 14.55 -0.03
CA HIS A 230 13.15 14.57 -1.43
C HIS A 230 12.72 15.82 -2.21
N GLN A 231 12.22 16.86 -1.52
CA GLN A 231 11.83 18.14 -2.10
C GLN A 231 10.79 18.04 -3.24
N LEU A 232 9.94 17.01 -3.18
CA LEU A 232 8.87 16.76 -4.15
C LEU A 232 7.60 17.57 -3.84
N ILE A 233 7.47 18.07 -2.62
CA ILE A 233 6.40 19.00 -2.20
C ILE A 233 7.00 20.18 -1.41
N PRO A 234 6.32 21.34 -1.37
CA PRO A 234 6.73 22.46 -0.54
C PRO A 234 6.62 22.15 0.97
N SER A 235 7.53 22.71 1.77
CA SER A 235 7.52 22.57 3.23
C SER A 235 6.22 23.06 3.87
N GLY A 236 5.64 24.16 3.37
CA GLY A 236 4.36 24.68 3.85
C GLY A 236 3.20 23.70 3.63
N GLN A 237 3.19 22.99 2.50
CA GLN A 237 2.19 21.94 2.25
C GLN A 237 2.37 20.79 3.27
N ALA A 238 3.61 20.31 3.45
CA ALA A 238 3.89 19.22 4.39
C ALA A 238 3.48 19.56 5.84
N GLN A 239 3.71 20.80 6.28
CA GLN A 239 3.31 21.28 7.61
C GLN A 239 1.78 21.31 7.78
N GLN A 240 1.04 21.79 6.78
CA GLN A 240 -0.42 21.81 6.83
C GLN A 240 -1.00 20.39 6.85
N THR A 241 -0.45 19.50 6.01
CA THR A 241 -0.84 18.08 5.99
C THR A 241 -0.56 17.43 7.34
N ALA A 242 0.60 17.69 7.96
CA ALA A 242 0.92 17.16 9.29
C ALA A 242 -0.07 17.63 10.38
N GLY A 243 -0.46 18.91 10.36
CA GLY A 243 -1.47 19.45 11.27
C GLY A 243 -2.84 18.78 11.12
N GLU A 244 -3.28 18.59 9.88
CA GLU A 244 -4.56 17.91 9.58
C GLU A 244 -4.52 16.42 9.97
N LEU A 245 -3.41 15.73 9.72
CA LEU A 245 -3.20 14.35 10.15
C LEU A 245 -3.29 14.20 11.67
N ALA A 246 -2.72 15.16 12.42
CA ALA A 246 -2.79 15.16 13.88
C ALA A 246 -4.24 15.35 14.38
N ARG A 247 -5.00 16.29 13.78
CA ARG A 247 -6.42 16.51 14.09
C ARG A 247 -7.24 15.25 13.86
N LEU A 248 -7.12 14.64 12.68
CA LEU A 248 -7.91 13.46 12.31
C LEU A 248 -7.59 12.23 13.17
N ARG A 249 -6.33 12.06 13.60
CA ARG A 249 -5.96 11.00 14.56
C ARG A 249 -6.61 11.21 15.91
N GLN A 250 -6.70 12.45 16.39
CA GLN A 250 -7.36 12.76 17.67
C GLN A 250 -8.86 12.46 17.60
N GLU A 251 -9.51 12.75 16.47
CA GLU A 251 -10.92 12.44 16.26
C GLU A 251 -11.17 10.93 16.16
N LEU A 252 -10.34 10.20 15.40
CA LEU A 252 -10.44 8.74 15.30
C LEU A 252 -10.22 8.04 16.65
N ALA A 253 -9.39 8.59 17.54
CA ALA A 253 -9.16 8.04 18.87
C ALA A 253 -10.38 8.20 19.82
N GLN A 254 -11.40 8.97 19.43
CA GLN A 254 -12.64 9.14 20.19
C GLN A 254 -13.76 8.19 19.74
N LEU A 255 -13.51 7.40 18.69
CA LEU A 255 -14.43 6.40 18.12
C LEU A 255 -14.08 4.99 18.62
#